data_AF-A0A7C9HXD9-F1
#
_entry.id   AF-A0A7C9HXD9-F1
#
_cell.length_a   1.000
_cell.length_b   1.000
_cell.length_c   1.000
_cell.angle_alpha   90.00
_cell.angle_beta   90.00
_cell.angle_gamma   90.00
#
_symmetry.space_group_name_H-M   'P 1'
#
loop_
_entity.id
_entity.type
_entity.pdbx_description
1 polymer ?
#
loop_
_entity_poly.entity_id
_entity_poly.type
_entity_poly.pdbx_seq_one_letter_code
_entity_poly.pdbx_strand_id
1 'polypeptide(L)'
;MLVRDDLRALRGSAAVAWSETMGDATPCALAKDGRSHPAGKFHEGRTAALGELLRACPADAAGEGITALAASLADEWAARVMPGGGSRDWESYRAGGVEALCVVAAS
;
A
#
# COMPACT_ATOMS: atom_id res chain seq x y z
N MET A 1 16.47 -3.75 13.34
CA MET A 1 16.97 -3.91 11.95
C MET A 1 15.85 -4.54 11.16
N LEU A 2 15.29 -3.80 10.21
CA LEU A 2 14.17 -4.26 9.41
C LEU A 2 14.58 -5.46 8.54
N VAL A 3 13.74 -6.49 8.49
CA VAL A 3 13.92 -7.67 7.65
C VAL A 3 12.68 -7.94 6.79
N ARG A 4 12.83 -8.82 5.80
CA ARG A 4 11.75 -9.19 4.87
C ARG A 4 10.48 -9.70 5.57
N ASP A 5 10.61 -10.37 6.72
CA ASP A 5 9.46 -10.84 7.50
C ASP A 5 8.69 -9.69 8.16
N ASP A 6 9.35 -8.59 8.52
CA ASP A 6 8.67 -7.39 9.01
C ASP A 6 7.76 -6.80 7.93
N LEU A 7 8.22 -6.78 6.67
CA LEU A 7 7.41 -6.35 5.53
C LEU A 7 6.18 -7.24 5.32
N ARG A 8 6.33 -8.56 5.51
CA ARG A 8 5.21 -9.50 5.43
C ARG A 8 4.18 -9.22 6.54
N ALA A 9 4.65 -8.97 7.76
CA ALA A 9 3.79 -8.63 8.89
C ALA A 9 3.04 -7.31 8.63
N LEU A 10 3.74 -6.26 8.19
CA LEU A 10 3.15 -4.96 7.85
C LEU A 10 2.08 -5.08 6.76
N ARG A 11 2.36 -5.87 5.71
CA ARG A 11 1.38 -6.13 4.64
C ARG A 11 0.16 -6.90 5.17
N GLY A 12 0.37 -7.86 6.07
CA GLY A 12 -0.69 -8.59 6.74
C GLY A 12 -1.62 -7.67 7.55
N SER A 13 -1.04 -6.80 8.39
CA SER A 13 -1.80 -5.81 9.16
C SER A 13 -2.59 -4.84 8.26
N ALA A 14 -2.01 -4.40 7.15
CA ALA A 14 -2.71 -3.56 6.17
C ALA A 14 -3.91 -4.28 5.54
N ALA A 15 -3.78 -5.58 5.24
CA ALA A 15 -4.86 -6.39 4.69
C ALA A 15 -5.99 -6.64 5.71
N VAL A 16 -5.65 -6.83 7.00
CA VAL A 16 -6.64 -6.94 8.08
C VAL A 16 -7.43 -5.63 8.23
N ALA A 17 -6.74 -4.49 8.34
CA ALA A 17 -7.39 -3.18 8.43
C ALA A 17 -8.27 -2.88 7.21
N TRP A 18 -7.84 -3.33 6.02
CA TRP A 18 -8.65 -3.25 4.82
C TRP A 18 -9.93 -4.06 4.95
N SER A 19 -9.84 -5.33 5.38
CA SER A 19 -11.00 -6.20 5.58
C SER A 19 -11.98 -5.62 6.61
N GLU A 20 -11.48 -5.08 7.73
CA GLU A 20 -12.30 -4.47 8.77
C GLU A 20 -13.06 -3.23 8.26
N THR A 21 -12.38 -2.40 7.44
CA THR A 21 -12.98 -1.19 6.87
C THR A 21 -14.07 -1.49 5.84
N MET A 22 -13.95 -2.64 5.15
CA MET A 22 -14.85 -3.05 4.07
C MET A 22 -16.01 -3.92 4.57
N GLY A 23 -15.89 -4.51 5.76
CA GLY A 23 -16.85 -5.48 6.28
C GLY A 23 -16.99 -6.69 5.34
N ASP A 24 -18.23 -7.11 5.06
CA ASP A 24 -18.54 -8.22 4.14
C ASP A 24 -18.40 -7.84 2.66
N ALA A 25 -18.08 -6.58 2.34
CA ALA A 25 -18.00 -6.12 0.96
C ALA A 25 -16.65 -6.48 0.33
N THR A 26 -16.69 -7.18 -0.79
CA THR A 26 -15.48 -7.47 -1.58
C THR A 26 -15.05 -6.25 -2.41
N PRO A 27 -13.77 -6.11 -2.77
CA PRO A 27 -13.27 -5.00 -3.60
C PRO A 27 -14.02 -4.87 -4.94
N CYS A 28 -14.36 -6.02 -5.53
CA CYS A 28 -15.15 -6.10 -6.77
C CYS A 28 -16.60 -5.69 -6.58
N ALA A 29 -17.18 -5.87 -5.39
CA ALA A 29 -18.53 -5.42 -5.07
C ALA A 29 -18.57 -3.89 -4.92
N LEU A 30 -17.59 -3.29 -4.25
CA LEU A 30 -17.53 -1.83 -4.09
C LEU A 30 -17.26 -1.10 -5.41
N ALA A 31 -16.40 -1.65 -6.28
CA ALA A 31 -16.19 -1.09 -7.61
C ALA A 31 -17.47 -1.06 -8.46
N LYS A 32 -18.44 -1.93 -8.17
CA LYS A 32 -19.74 -2.02 -8.85
C LYS A 32 -20.87 -1.24 -8.16
N ASP A 33 -20.73 -0.95 -6.87
CA ASP A 33 -21.73 -0.18 -6.09
C ASP A 33 -21.75 1.31 -6.49
N GLY A 34 -20.72 1.79 -7.22
CA GLY A 34 -20.65 3.16 -7.73
C GLY A 34 -20.49 4.23 -6.65
N ARG A 35 -20.34 3.82 -5.38
CA ARG A 35 -20.07 4.68 -4.23
C ARG A 35 -18.57 4.83 -4.00
N SER A 36 -18.18 5.96 -3.42
CA SER A 36 -16.79 6.25 -3.06
C SER A 36 -16.47 5.66 -1.69
N HIS A 37 -15.36 4.92 -1.60
CA HIS A 37 -14.90 4.26 -0.36
C HIS A 37 -13.44 4.61 -0.04
N PRO A 38 -13.14 5.87 0.31
CA PRO A 38 -11.78 6.37 0.41
C PRO A 38 -10.96 5.64 1.50
N ALA A 39 -11.56 5.30 2.63
CA ALA A 39 -10.88 4.57 3.71
C ALA A 39 -10.48 3.14 3.27
N GLY A 40 -11.40 2.41 2.61
CA GLY A 40 -11.10 1.09 2.06
C GLY A 40 -10.01 1.17 0.99
N LYS A 41 -10.09 2.15 0.09
CA LYS A 41 -9.09 2.40 -0.96
C LYS A 41 -7.72 2.73 -0.39
N PHE A 42 -7.67 3.50 0.69
CA PHE A 42 -6.42 3.80 1.38
C PHE A 42 -5.73 2.54 1.91
N HIS A 43 -6.45 1.65 2.59
CA HIS A 43 -5.88 0.38 3.08
C HIS A 43 -5.53 -0.60 1.94
N GLU A 44 -6.30 -0.58 0.86
CA GLU A 44 -5.96 -1.30 -0.38
C GLU A 44 -4.62 -0.82 -0.94
N GLY A 45 -4.41 0.51 -0.99
CA GLY A 45 -3.16 1.15 -1.39
C GLY A 45 -1.95 0.73 -0.56
N ARG A 46 -2.09 0.75 0.78
CA ARG A 46 -1.05 0.25 1.70
C ARG A 46 -0.67 -1.20 1.39
N THR A 47 -1.67 -2.06 1.24
CA THR A 47 -1.47 -3.49 0.98
C THR A 47 -0.77 -3.75 -0.35
N ALA A 48 -1.16 -3.00 -1.38
CA ALA A 48 -0.59 -3.10 -2.72
C ALA A 48 0.87 -2.63 -2.74
N ALA A 49 1.16 -1.47 -2.18
CA ALA A 49 2.50 -0.89 -2.11
C ALA A 49 3.49 -1.78 -1.33
N LEU A 50 3.09 -2.28 -0.15
CA LEU A 50 3.92 -3.20 0.63
C LEU A 50 4.13 -4.54 -0.09
N GLY A 51 3.16 -4.99 -0.88
CA GLY A 51 3.32 -6.17 -1.74
C GLY A 51 4.32 -5.96 -2.89
N GLU A 52 4.34 -4.76 -3.47
CA GLU A 52 5.30 -4.36 -4.49
C GLU A 52 6.73 -4.30 -3.91
N LEU A 53 6.90 -3.62 -2.77
CA LEU A 53 8.15 -3.62 -2.02
C LEU A 53 8.62 -5.04 -1.68
N LEU A 54 7.74 -5.90 -1.17
CA LEU A 54 8.08 -7.28 -0.84
C LEU A 54 8.55 -8.06 -2.08
N ARG A 55 7.94 -7.86 -3.26
CA ARG A 55 8.40 -8.52 -4.49
C ARG A 55 9.75 -8.01 -4.97
N ALA A 56 10.03 -6.71 -4.78
CA ALA A 56 11.27 -6.08 -5.20
C ALA A 56 12.44 -6.33 -4.23
N CYS A 57 12.17 -6.55 -2.94
CA CYS A 57 13.21 -6.92 -1.98
C CYS A 57 13.81 -8.29 -2.31
N PRO A 58 15.15 -8.45 -2.32
CA PRO A 58 15.81 -9.74 -2.25
C PRO A 58 15.41 -10.54 -1.00
N ALA A 59 15.67 -11.85 -1.01
CA ALA A 59 15.38 -12.73 0.13
C ALA A 59 16.28 -12.41 1.34
N ASP A 60 17.50 -11.97 1.07
CA ASP A 60 18.57 -11.63 2.00
C ASP A 60 18.72 -10.11 2.20
N ALA A 61 17.72 -9.32 1.79
CA ALA A 61 17.74 -7.87 1.92
C ALA A 61 17.91 -7.44 3.39
N ALA A 62 18.96 -6.65 3.65
CA ALA A 62 19.21 -6.01 4.94
C ALA A 62 18.43 -4.69 5.09
N GLY A 63 18.27 -4.23 6.33
CA GLY A 63 17.42 -3.08 6.67
C GLY A 63 17.66 -1.82 5.83
N GLU A 64 18.91 -1.42 5.61
CA GLU A 64 19.25 -0.25 4.78
C GLU A 64 18.84 -0.41 3.31
N GLY A 65 18.97 -1.63 2.76
CA GLY A 65 18.53 -1.91 1.39
C GLY A 65 17.02 -1.86 1.26
N ILE A 66 16.30 -2.30 2.31
CA ILE A 66 14.83 -2.25 2.33
C ILE A 66 14.35 -0.80 2.46
N THR A 67 14.94 0.00 3.34
CA THR A 67 14.54 1.41 3.54
C THR A 67 14.83 2.25 2.29
N ALA A 68 15.97 2.04 1.63
CA ALA A 68 16.31 2.70 0.37
C ALA A 68 15.34 2.33 -0.76
N LEU A 69 14.97 1.05 -0.88
CA LEU A 69 14.01 0.58 -1.87
C LEU A 69 12.60 1.13 -1.59
N ALA A 70 12.20 1.20 -0.31
CA ALA A 70 10.93 1.80 0.09
C ALA A 70 10.86 3.29 -0.26
N ALA A 71 11.95 4.04 -0.05
CA ALA A 71 12.03 5.45 -0.45
C ALA A 71 11.86 5.63 -1.97
N SER A 72 12.59 4.85 -2.77
CA SER A 72 12.45 4.88 -4.24
C SER A 72 11.02 4.58 -4.70
N LEU A 73 10.41 3.54 -4.13
CA LEU A 73 9.02 3.19 -4.46
C LEU A 73 8.02 4.26 -4.00
N ALA A 74 8.29 4.96 -2.90
CA ALA A 74 7.41 6.03 -2.41
C ALA A 74 7.35 7.18 -3.43
N ASP A 75 8.50 7.57 -3.99
CA ASP A 75 8.57 8.60 -5.04
C ASP A 75 7.85 8.15 -6.31
N GLU A 76 8.04 6.91 -6.73
CA GLU A 76 7.33 6.32 -7.88
C GLU A 76 5.80 6.30 -7.68
N TRP A 77 5.34 5.93 -6.48
CA TRP A 77 3.93 5.93 -6.14
C TRP A 77 3.34 7.34 -6.10
N ALA A 78 4.08 8.31 -5.56
CA ALA A 78 3.65 9.71 -5.50
C ALA A 78 3.51 10.32 -6.90
N ALA A 79 4.43 10.00 -7.82
CA ALA A 79 4.41 10.47 -9.20
C ALA A 79 3.41 9.72 -10.10
N ARG A 80 2.84 8.59 -9.63
CA ARG A 80 2.01 7.71 -10.45
C ARG A 80 0.72 8.41 -10.88
N VAL A 81 0.47 8.43 -12.18
CA VAL A 81 -0.81 8.88 -12.75
C VAL A 81 -1.87 7.83 -12.44
N MET A 82 -2.90 8.23 -11.71
CA MET A 82 -4.00 7.34 -11.36
C MET A 82 -5.05 7.26 -12.47
N PRO A 83 -5.69 6.08 -12.66
CA PRO A 83 -6.81 5.95 -13.58
C PRO A 83 -7.99 6.88 -13.23
N GLY A 84 -8.86 7.14 -14.21
CA GLY A 84 -10.15 7.80 -13.96
C GLY A 84 -10.08 9.28 -13.57
N GLY A 85 -9.00 9.99 -13.94
CA GLY A 85 -8.91 11.44 -13.79
C GLY A 85 -8.72 11.95 -12.36
N GLY A 86 -8.21 11.12 -11.45
CA GLY A 86 -7.96 11.53 -10.06
C GLY A 86 -9.21 11.50 -9.19
N SER A 87 -10.05 10.47 -9.34
CA SER A 87 -11.16 10.29 -8.40
C SER A 87 -10.62 10.21 -6.96
N ARG A 88 -11.40 10.70 -6.00
CA ARG A 88 -11.04 10.71 -4.57
C ARG A 88 -10.62 9.34 -4.03
N ASP A 89 -11.18 8.28 -4.59
CA ASP A 89 -10.83 6.90 -4.28
C ASP A 89 -9.41 6.55 -4.74
N TRP A 90 -9.03 6.95 -5.95
CA TRP A 90 -7.69 6.74 -6.46
C TRP A 90 -6.65 7.62 -5.76
N GLU A 91 -7.02 8.84 -5.37
CA GLU A 91 -6.17 9.68 -4.53
C GLU A 91 -5.92 9.04 -3.16
N SER A 92 -6.97 8.50 -2.54
CA SER A 92 -6.86 7.79 -1.25
C SER A 92 -6.02 6.52 -1.37
N TYR A 93 -6.19 5.76 -2.46
CA TYR A 93 -5.37 4.60 -2.78
C TYR A 93 -3.88 4.97 -2.89
N ARG A 94 -3.56 6.01 -3.67
CA ARG A 94 -2.19 6.49 -3.80
C ARG A 94 -1.63 6.95 -2.46
N ALA A 95 -2.39 7.73 -1.70
CA ALA A 95 -1.97 8.24 -0.39
C ALA A 95 -1.63 7.11 0.58
N GLY A 96 -2.44 6.05 0.63
CA GLY A 96 -2.17 4.89 1.47
C GLY A 96 -0.88 4.16 1.09
N GLY A 97 -0.63 3.97 -0.19
CA GLY A 97 0.61 3.35 -0.64
C GLY A 97 1.85 4.19 -0.33
N VAL A 98 1.80 5.50 -0.60
CA VAL A 98 2.89 6.44 -0.29
C VAL A 98 3.18 6.45 1.22
N GLU A 99 2.15 6.58 2.06
CA GLU A 99 2.36 6.58 3.52
C GLU A 99 3.03 5.29 4.01
N ALA A 100 2.54 4.12 3.55
CA ALA A 100 3.11 2.84 3.97
C ALA A 100 4.59 2.71 3.60
N LEU A 101 4.98 3.20 2.42
CA LEU A 101 6.36 3.19 1.96
C LEU A 101 7.23 4.19 2.73
N CYS A 102 6.72 5.41 3.00
CA CYS A 102 7.44 6.41 3.80
C CYS A 102 7.69 5.93 5.24
N VAL A 103 6.73 5.23 5.85
CA VAL A 103 6.92 4.64 7.20
C VAL A 103 8.07 3.62 7.20
N VAL A 104 8.13 2.76 6.19
CA VAL A 104 9.24 1.80 6.05
C VAL A 104 10.56 2.50 5.77
N ALA A 105 10.56 3.53 4.92
CA ALA A 105 11.77 4.29 4.58
C ALA A 105 12.37 5.03 5.79
N ALA A 106 11.56 5.36 6.80
CA ALA A 106 11.99 6.06 8.02
C ALA A 106 12.41 5.12 9.17
N SER A 107 12.43 3.79 8.95
CA SER A 107 12.68 2.76 9.97
C SER A 107 14.15 2.33 10.12
#